data_AF-A0A2W4P329-F1
#
_entry.id   AF-A0A2W4P329-F1
#
_cell.length_a   1.000
_cell.length_b   1.000
_cell.length_c   1.000
_cell.angle_alpha   90.00
_cell.angle_beta   90.00
_cell.angle_gamma   90.00
#
_symmetry.space_group_name_H-M   'P 1'
#
loop_
_entity.id
_entity.type
_entity.pdbx_description
1 polymer ?
#
loop_
_entity_poly.entity_id
_entity_poly.type
_entity_poly.pdbx_seq_one_letter_code
_entity_poly.pdbx_strand_id
1 'polypeptide(L)'
;MIAMTRSPMTDTGSLFRRAALEQRAQAPAHDAAAEVTALVPGALSGWLAPARLALRRPHAGRTRTPTRLQMEAAECGAVALWIVLASFGRRVPVDELRVACGVSRDGCNALNLVRAARAYGLEARGLRRETLEQLLAVPRPSILFWNFNHFVVFEGAGHDCVFINDPATGPRAVGLDEFDRAFTGVVLQMQPGPDFRSGGREPSLVRTLANRLWSAKWTALAGLIASLLLLVPGVLTPLFLQVFVDEVLAATSDALAALLAGMALALAARALLVWGQRRLLLALETGLALDSARDFMRHALSLPLRFFDQRSAGDLAYRVRLNERLAQALSADLVNGAVNLALFAVYTLLMLQYDPALTAISLGLALASLLLLRDVARRQE
;
A
#
# COMPACT_ATOMS: atom_id res chain seq x y z
N MET A 1 12.48 -61.61 -22.96
CA MET A 1 11.10 -61.82 -23.46
C MET A 1 10.12 -61.31 -22.40
N ILE A 2 9.88 -59.99 -22.34
CA ILE A 2 8.77 -59.36 -21.63
C ILE A 2 8.39 -58.12 -22.45
N ALA A 3 7.17 -58.11 -22.98
CA ALA A 3 6.58 -57.03 -23.76
C ALA A 3 5.93 -56.02 -22.81
N MET A 4 6.21 -54.73 -22.98
CA MET A 4 5.46 -53.65 -22.33
C MET A 4 4.53 -52.99 -23.36
N THR A 5 3.25 -53.27 -23.19
CA THR A 5 2.11 -52.61 -23.83
C THR A 5 1.95 -51.18 -23.34
N ARG A 6 1.92 -50.19 -24.26
CA ARG A 6 1.51 -48.81 -23.96
C ARG A 6 -0.02 -48.75 -23.84
N SER A 7 -0.50 -48.26 -22.69
CA SER A 7 -1.90 -47.87 -22.46
C SER A 7 -2.11 -46.40 -22.86
N PRO A 8 -3.24 -46.01 -23.48
CA PRO A 8 -3.50 -44.62 -23.83
C PRO A 8 -3.96 -43.85 -22.59
N MET A 9 -3.21 -42.81 -22.20
CA MET A 9 -3.66 -41.84 -21.20
C MET A 9 -4.87 -41.10 -21.74
N THR A 10 -6.00 -41.24 -21.05
CA THR A 10 -7.23 -40.49 -21.26
C THR A 10 -7.03 -39.03 -20.86
N ASP A 11 -7.36 -38.12 -21.76
CA ASP A 11 -7.28 -36.67 -21.64
C ASP A 11 -8.38 -36.13 -20.71
N THR A 12 -8.09 -36.13 -19.40
CA THR A 12 -8.97 -35.60 -18.35
C THR A 12 -9.16 -34.08 -18.44
N GLY A 13 -8.29 -33.35 -19.15
CA GLY A 13 -8.38 -31.90 -19.32
C GLY A 13 -9.51 -31.47 -20.26
N SER A 14 -9.83 -32.31 -21.25
CA SER A 14 -10.90 -32.05 -22.22
C SER A 14 -12.31 -32.14 -21.60
N LEU A 15 -12.50 -32.99 -20.59
CA LEU A 15 -13.79 -33.19 -19.93
C LEU A 15 -14.17 -32.03 -19.00
N PHE A 16 -13.22 -31.47 -18.26
CA PHE A 16 -13.46 -30.27 -17.43
C PHE A 16 -13.74 -29.02 -18.28
N ARG A 17 -13.09 -28.90 -19.43
CA ARG A 17 -13.34 -27.79 -20.36
C ARG A 17 -14.72 -27.89 -21.01
N ARG A 18 -15.21 -29.11 -21.31
CA ARG A 18 -16.57 -29.34 -21.81
C ARG A 18 -17.64 -29.08 -20.74
N ALA A 19 -17.44 -29.57 -19.52
CA ALA A 19 -18.36 -29.33 -18.41
C ALA A 19 -18.49 -27.83 -18.09
N ALA A 20 -17.39 -27.07 -18.12
CA ALA A 20 -17.41 -25.61 -17.90
C ALA A 20 -18.12 -24.83 -19.03
N LEU A 21 -18.07 -25.33 -20.28
CA LEU A 21 -18.76 -24.72 -21.42
C LEU A 21 -20.27 -25.04 -21.43
N GLU A 22 -20.66 -26.24 -21.02
CA GLU A 22 -22.07 -26.64 -20.87
C GLU A 22 -22.75 -25.89 -19.71
N GLN A 23 -22.05 -25.71 -18.60
CA GLN A 23 -22.55 -24.94 -17.44
C GLN A 23 -22.71 -23.45 -17.76
N ARG A 24 -21.89 -22.92 -18.68
CA ARG A 24 -21.99 -21.53 -19.20
C ARG A 24 -23.12 -21.35 -20.22
N ALA A 25 -23.56 -22.44 -20.88
CA ALA A 25 -24.71 -22.43 -21.79
C ALA A 25 -26.07 -22.52 -21.07
N GLN A 26 -26.08 -23.00 -19.82
CA GLN A 26 -27.30 -23.19 -19.01
C GLN A 26 -27.50 -22.12 -17.91
N ALA A 27 -26.56 -21.20 -17.73
CA ALA A 27 -26.74 -20.06 -16.84
C ALA A 27 -27.73 -19.06 -17.49
N PRO A 28 -28.83 -18.68 -16.81
CA PRO A 28 -29.73 -17.68 -17.33
C PRO A 28 -28.99 -16.35 -17.50
N ALA A 29 -29.05 -15.77 -18.70
CA ALA A 29 -28.55 -14.45 -18.97
C ALA A 29 -29.35 -13.44 -18.13
N HIS A 30 -28.83 -13.06 -16.96
CA HIS A 30 -29.33 -11.92 -16.22
C HIS A 30 -28.98 -10.66 -17.02
N ASP A 31 -29.96 -10.20 -17.80
CA ASP A 31 -29.83 -9.11 -18.75
C ASP A 31 -29.83 -7.76 -18.04
N ALA A 32 -28.73 -7.48 -17.33
CA ALA A 32 -28.49 -6.20 -16.66
C ALA A 32 -28.52 -5.02 -17.64
N ALA A 33 -28.38 -5.26 -18.95
CA ALA A 33 -28.47 -4.25 -19.99
C ALA A 33 -29.92 -3.80 -20.26
N ALA A 34 -30.90 -4.70 -20.14
CA ALA A 34 -32.31 -4.38 -20.33
C ALA A 34 -32.86 -3.53 -19.16
N GLU A 35 -32.44 -3.82 -17.93
CA GLU A 35 -32.91 -3.12 -16.72
C GLU A 35 -32.39 -1.67 -16.62
N VAL A 36 -31.19 -1.40 -17.14
CA VAL A 36 -30.60 -0.05 -17.19
C VAL A 36 -31.28 0.84 -18.23
N THR A 37 -31.82 0.25 -19.31
CA THR A 37 -32.44 0.99 -20.41
C THR A 37 -33.93 1.27 -20.16
N ALA A 38 -34.61 0.43 -19.37
CA ALA A 38 -36.06 0.51 -19.16
C ALA A 38 -36.55 1.57 -18.14
N LEU A 39 -35.67 2.24 -17.39
CA LEU A 39 -36.04 3.12 -16.26
C LEU A 39 -35.88 4.63 -16.51
N VAL A 40 -35.79 5.07 -17.77
CA VAL A 40 -35.80 6.51 -18.11
C VAL A 40 -36.82 6.81 -19.20
N PRO A 41 -38.08 7.16 -18.86
CA PRO A 41 -38.96 7.79 -19.84
C PRO A 41 -38.58 9.26 -19.98
N GLY A 42 -38.21 9.65 -21.21
CA GLY A 42 -38.30 11.03 -21.71
C GLY A 42 -37.30 12.04 -21.15
N ALA A 43 -36.22 12.31 -21.90
CA ALA A 43 -35.55 13.62 -21.93
C ALA A 43 -34.61 13.71 -23.14
N LEU A 44 -35.15 13.49 -24.35
CA LEU A 44 -34.52 13.96 -25.58
C LEU A 44 -35.05 15.37 -25.87
N SER A 45 -34.45 16.38 -25.24
CA SER A 45 -34.39 17.79 -25.67
C SER A 45 -34.22 18.72 -24.47
N GLY A 46 -33.34 19.70 -24.63
CA GLY A 46 -33.04 20.72 -23.62
C GLY A 46 -31.68 20.47 -22.95
N TRP A 47 -30.96 21.55 -22.68
CA TRP A 47 -29.61 21.62 -22.08
C TRP A 47 -28.43 21.65 -23.06
N LEU A 48 -28.52 22.58 -24.02
CA LEU A 48 -27.37 23.39 -24.43
C LEU A 48 -27.52 24.79 -23.79
N ALA A 49 -27.01 24.99 -22.57
CA ALA A 49 -26.76 26.32 -22.02
C ALA A 49 -25.60 26.25 -21.00
N PRO A 50 -24.56 27.09 -21.12
CA PRO A 50 -23.33 26.91 -20.36
C PRO A 50 -23.39 27.62 -19.01
N ALA A 51 -23.32 26.86 -17.92
CA ALA A 51 -22.92 27.42 -16.63
C ALA A 51 -21.40 27.68 -16.69
N ARG A 52 -21.02 28.96 -16.65
CA ARG A 52 -19.64 29.43 -16.64
C ARG A 52 -18.96 29.07 -15.31
N LEU A 53 -18.44 27.85 -15.22
CA LEU A 53 -17.24 27.58 -14.44
C LEU A 53 -16.09 27.47 -15.46
N ALA A 54 -14.97 28.12 -15.20
CA ALA A 54 -13.79 28.08 -16.06
C ALA A 54 -13.13 26.68 -16.02
N LEU A 55 -13.80 25.68 -16.59
CA LEU A 55 -13.21 24.39 -16.91
C LEU A 55 -12.32 24.60 -18.13
N ARG A 56 -11.02 24.39 -17.94
CA ARG A 56 -10.02 24.31 -19.02
C ARG A 56 -10.62 23.45 -20.15
N ARG A 57 -10.64 24.01 -21.35
CA ARG A 57 -11.06 23.32 -22.59
C ARG A 57 -10.42 21.91 -22.61
N PRO A 58 -11.19 20.81 -22.65
CA PRO A 58 -10.62 19.53 -23.01
C PRO A 58 -10.50 19.55 -24.53
N HIS A 59 -9.35 19.24 -25.11
CA HIS A 59 -9.15 18.52 -26.39
C HIS A 59 -7.66 18.67 -26.75
N ALA A 60 -7.01 17.53 -27.01
CA ALA A 60 -5.57 17.27 -27.16
C ALA A 60 -4.73 17.25 -25.86
N GLY A 61 -4.69 16.09 -25.19
CA GLY A 61 -3.76 15.85 -24.07
C GLY A 61 -4.21 14.77 -23.08
N ARG A 62 -3.25 14.04 -22.52
CA ARG A 62 -3.44 13.09 -21.41
C ARG A 62 -3.71 13.84 -20.11
N THR A 63 -4.82 13.56 -19.43
CA THR A 63 -5.10 14.03 -18.07
C THR A 63 -4.45 13.07 -17.08
N ARG A 64 -3.29 13.44 -16.52
CA ARG A 64 -2.65 12.63 -15.49
C ARG A 64 -3.50 12.62 -14.23
N THR A 65 -3.91 11.43 -13.79
CA THR A 65 -4.66 11.20 -12.57
C THR A 65 -3.74 10.69 -11.46
N PRO A 66 -4.07 10.93 -10.18
CA PRO A 66 -3.30 10.35 -9.08
C PRO A 66 -3.41 8.83 -9.08
N THR A 67 -2.34 8.13 -8.73
CA THR A 67 -2.33 6.66 -8.68
C THR A 67 -2.56 6.17 -7.27
N ARG A 68 -3.44 5.16 -7.16
CA ARG A 68 -3.57 4.34 -5.97
C ARG A 68 -3.80 2.91 -6.42
N LEU A 69 -3.05 1.99 -5.82
CA LEU A 69 -3.19 0.56 -6.09
C LEU A 69 -4.22 -0.06 -5.15
N GLN A 70 -4.97 -1.02 -5.66
CA GLN A 70 -5.92 -1.80 -4.88
C GLN A 70 -5.20 -2.77 -3.95
N MET A 71 -5.74 -2.95 -2.74
CA MET A 71 -5.19 -3.92 -1.78
C MET A 71 -5.90 -5.26 -1.90
N GLU A 72 -7.15 -5.26 -2.37
CA GLU A 72 -7.97 -6.45 -2.56
C GLU A 72 -8.54 -6.48 -4.00
N ALA A 73 -8.68 -7.67 -4.58
CA ALA A 73 -9.11 -7.83 -5.98
C ALA A 73 -10.51 -7.23 -6.27
N ALA A 74 -11.41 -7.27 -5.28
CA ALA A 74 -12.78 -6.74 -5.37
C ALA A 74 -12.85 -5.19 -5.29
N GLU A 75 -11.76 -4.49 -4.97
CA GLU A 75 -11.76 -3.04 -4.72
C GLU A 75 -11.59 -2.18 -5.97
N CYS A 76 -11.35 -2.76 -7.15
CA CYS A 76 -11.00 -2.03 -8.37
C CYS A 76 -11.94 -0.84 -8.67
N GLY A 77 -13.25 -1.03 -8.53
CA GLY A 77 -14.25 0.03 -8.70
C GLY A 77 -14.12 1.16 -7.68
N ALA A 78 -13.99 0.85 -6.39
CA ALA A 78 -13.83 1.86 -5.34
C ALA A 78 -12.53 2.66 -5.50
N VAL A 79 -11.45 2.00 -5.91
CA VAL A 79 -10.17 2.66 -6.20
C VAL A 79 -10.23 3.49 -7.48
N ALA A 80 -10.93 3.03 -8.54
CA ALA A 80 -11.15 3.82 -9.74
C ALA A 80 -11.95 5.10 -9.43
N LEU A 81 -12.99 5.03 -8.59
CA LEU A 81 -13.71 6.21 -8.11
C LEU A 81 -12.82 7.12 -7.25
N TRP A 82 -11.96 6.54 -6.40
CA TRP A 82 -10.98 7.31 -5.65
C TRP A 82 -10.07 8.13 -6.56
N ILE A 83 -9.53 7.52 -7.62
CA ILE A 83 -8.64 8.17 -8.60
C ILE A 83 -9.36 9.36 -9.25
N VAL A 84 -10.62 9.17 -9.66
CA VAL A 84 -11.44 10.23 -10.26
C VAL A 84 -11.72 11.35 -9.26
N LEU A 85 -12.19 11.04 -8.05
CA LEU A 85 -12.45 12.05 -7.01
C LEU A 85 -11.18 12.85 -6.66
N ALA A 86 -10.05 12.16 -6.52
CA ALA A 86 -8.77 12.77 -6.19
C ALA A 86 -8.25 13.66 -7.33
N SER A 87 -8.53 13.31 -8.59
CA SER A 87 -8.22 14.16 -9.75
C SER A 87 -8.98 15.50 -9.72
N PHE A 88 -10.19 15.50 -9.16
CA PHE A 88 -11.01 16.71 -8.96
C PHE A 88 -10.74 17.39 -7.61
N GLY A 89 -9.73 16.94 -6.85
CA GLY A 89 -9.34 17.56 -5.58
C GLY A 89 -10.15 17.09 -4.36
N ARG A 90 -10.88 15.98 -4.45
CA ARG A 90 -11.55 15.32 -3.31
C ARG A 90 -10.78 14.08 -2.90
N ARG A 91 -10.21 14.07 -1.69
CA ARG A 91 -9.52 12.89 -1.13
C ARG A 91 -10.38 12.22 -0.06
N VAL A 92 -10.82 11.00 -0.34
CA VAL A 92 -11.68 10.19 0.55
C VAL A 92 -10.94 8.90 0.92
N PRO A 93 -11.05 8.37 2.15
CA PRO A 93 -10.51 7.06 2.48
C PRO A 93 -11.14 5.96 1.60
N VAL A 94 -10.33 5.03 1.07
CA VAL A 94 -10.85 3.95 0.20
C VAL A 94 -11.82 3.05 0.95
N ASP A 95 -11.60 2.84 2.25
CA ASP A 95 -12.47 2.13 3.17
C ASP A 95 -13.88 2.73 3.24
N GLU A 96 -14.01 4.07 3.21
CA GLU A 96 -15.30 4.75 3.09
C GLU A 96 -15.91 4.53 1.69
N LEU A 97 -15.10 4.67 0.63
CA LEU A 97 -15.55 4.45 -0.74
C LEU A 97 -16.01 3.02 -1.00
N ARG A 98 -15.42 2.01 -0.35
CA ARG A 98 -15.90 0.63 -0.44
C ARG A 98 -17.33 0.47 0.05
N VAL A 99 -17.64 1.11 1.17
CA VAL A 99 -18.99 1.09 1.74
C VAL A 99 -19.94 1.87 0.83
N ALA A 100 -19.54 3.05 0.36
CA ALA A 100 -20.35 3.87 -0.54
C ALA A 100 -20.64 3.17 -1.87
N CYS A 101 -19.64 2.49 -2.44
CA CYS A 101 -19.74 1.70 -3.67
C CYS A 101 -20.40 0.32 -3.45
N GLY A 102 -20.70 -0.05 -2.20
CA GLY A 102 -21.28 -1.35 -1.86
C GLY A 102 -20.43 -2.52 -2.37
N VAL A 103 -19.10 -2.43 -2.24
CA VAL A 103 -18.17 -3.49 -2.68
C VAL A 103 -18.49 -4.78 -1.91
N SER A 104 -18.80 -5.84 -2.64
CA SER A 104 -19.00 -7.19 -2.10
C SER A 104 -17.81 -8.09 -2.42
N ARG A 105 -17.90 -9.38 -2.05
CA ARG A 105 -16.91 -10.40 -2.42
C ARG A 105 -16.77 -10.58 -3.93
N ASP A 106 -17.84 -10.30 -4.68
CA ASP A 106 -17.89 -10.42 -6.14
C ASP A 106 -17.47 -9.13 -6.86
N GLY A 107 -17.06 -8.10 -6.11
CA GLY A 107 -16.62 -6.81 -6.66
C GLY A 107 -17.64 -5.69 -6.53
N CYS A 108 -17.54 -4.68 -7.40
CA CYS A 108 -18.40 -3.50 -7.43
C CYS A 108 -19.23 -3.48 -8.72
N ASN A 109 -20.53 -3.20 -8.61
CA ASN A 109 -21.38 -2.98 -9.77
C ASN A 109 -21.26 -1.51 -10.25
N ALA A 110 -21.20 -1.30 -11.58
CA ALA A 110 -21.24 0.01 -12.22
C ALA A 110 -22.37 0.92 -11.71
N LEU A 111 -23.57 0.38 -11.44
CA LEU A 111 -24.68 1.15 -10.89
C LEU A 111 -24.37 1.72 -9.50
N ASN A 112 -23.78 0.91 -8.61
CA ASN A 112 -23.39 1.36 -7.28
C ASN A 112 -22.26 2.38 -7.38
N LEU A 113 -21.35 2.21 -8.34
CA LEU A 113 -20.27 3.16 -8.59
C LEU A 113 -20.79 4.54 -9.01
N VAL A 114 -21.79 4.59 -9.90
CA VAL A 114 -22.48 5.83 -10.30
C VAL A 114 -23.25 6.44 -9.13
N ARG A 115 -23.96 5.63 -8.32
CA ARG A 115 -24.66 6.11 -7.12
C ARG A 115 -23.70 6.71 -6.10
N ALA A 116 -22.57 6.04 -5.83
CA ALA A 116 -21.53 6.52 -4.95
C ALA A 116 -20.94 7.84 -5.45
N ALA A 117 -20.59 7.93 -6.74
CA ALA A 117 -20.08 9.16 -7.34
C ALA A 117 -21.04 10.35 -7.14
N ARG A 118 -22.35 10.13 -7.34
CA ARG A 118 -23.40 11.14 -7.09
C ARG A 118 -23.50 11.55 -5.63
N ALA A 119 -23.36 10.61 -4.69
CA ALA A 119 -23.36 10.90 -3.26
C ALA A 119 -22.19 11.84 -2.85
N TYR A 120 -21.08 11.82 -3.60
CA TYR A 120 -19.97 12.76 -3.43
C TYR A 120 -20.08 14.04 -4.28
N GLY A 121 -21.25 14.31 -4.85
CA GLY A 121 -21.54 15.53 -5.61
C GLY A 121 -21.06 15.51 -7.07
N LEU A 122 -20.64 14.36 -7.61
CA LEU A 122 -20.34 14.23 -9.03
C LEU A 122 -21.62 14.04 -9.86
N GLU A 123 -21.70 14.70 -11.00
CA GLU A 123 -22.61 14.31 -12.08
C GLU A 123 -22.04 13.07 -12.78
N ALA A 124 -22.62 11.91 -12.48
CA ALA A 124 -22.19 10.62 -13.03
C ALA A 124 -23.29 9.94 -13.85
N ARG A 125 -22.94 9.40 -15.02
CA ARG A 125 -23.84 8.64 -15.92
C ARG A 125 -23.08 7.51 -16.62
N GLY A 126 -23.75 6.37 -16.81
CA GLY A 126 -23.26 5.29 -17.65
C GLY A 126 -23.60 5.55 -19.12
N LEU A 127 -22.62 5.35 -20.01
CA LEU A 127 -22.73 5.53 -21.44
C LEU A 127 -22.20 4.28 -22.14
N ARG A 128 -22.79 3.96 -23.30
CA ARG A 128 -22.25 2.98 -24.24
C ARG A 128 -21.50 3.69 -25.36
N ARG A 129 -20.23 3.36 -25.55
CA ARG A 129 -19.32 3.98 -26.53
C ARG A 129 -18.51 2.86 -27.15
N GLU A 130 -18.67 2.63 -28.44
CA GLU A 130 -18.08 1.45 -29.10
C GLU A 130 -16.79 1.80 -29.84
N THR A 131 -16.59 3.06 -30.20
CA THR A 131 -15.39 3.52 -30.90
C THR A 131 -14.54 4.45 -30.03
N LEU A 132 -13.23 4.46 -30.29
CA LEU A 132 -12.29 5.37 -29.62
C LEU A 132 -12.67 6.85 -29.82
N GLU A 133 -13.16 7.21 -31.01
CA GLU A 133 -13.61 8.57 -31.31
C GLU A 133 -14.77 9.01 -30.40
N GLN A 134 -15.75 8.13 -30.20
CA GLN A 134 -16.86 8.39 -29.29
C GLN A 134 -16.39 8.49 -27.84
N LEU A 135 -15.38 7.70 -27.44
CA LEU A 135 -14.77 7.79 -26.11
C LEU A 135 -13.99 9.10 -25.92
N LEU A 136 -13.30 9.59 -26.94
CA LEU A 136 -12.53 10.83 -26.89
C LEU A 136 -13.40 12.07 -26.65
N ALA A 137 -14.68 12.02 -27.04
CA ALA A 137 -15.68 13.04 -26.76
C ALA A 137 -16.19 13.01 -25.30
N VAL A 138 -15.91 11.94 -24.55
CA VAL A 138 -16.27 11.86 -23.12
C VAL A 138 -15.31 12.71 -22.29
N PRO A 139 -15.83 13.55 -21.36
CA PRO A 139 -15.04 14.28 -20.38
C PRO A 139 -14.16 13.36 -19.54
N ARG A 140 -12.95 13.84 -19.25
CA ARG A 140 -11.90 13.09 -18.54
C ARG A 140 -11.67 13.67 -17.14
N PRO A 141 -11.26 12.85 -16.16
CA PRO A 141 -11.16 11.39 -16.26
C PRO A 141 -12.54 10.70 -16.16
N SER A 142 -12.66 9.56 -16.82
CA SER A 142 -13.86 8.70 -16.79
C SER A 142 -13.46 7.27 -16.46
N ILE A 143 -14.39 6.45 -15.95
CA ILE A 143 -14.11 5.05 -15.63
C ILE A 143 -14.56 4.18 -16.80
N LEU A 144 -13.71 3.25 -17.24
CA LEU A 144 -14.02 2.24 -18.25
C LEU A 144 -14.26 0.90 -17.57
N PHE A 145 -15.21 0.13 -18.10
CA PHE A 145 -15.32 -1.28 -17.77
C PHE A 145 -14.45 -2.10 -18.74
N TRP A 146 -13.54 -2.89 -18.16
CA TRP A 146 -12.42 -3.52 -18.83
C TRP A 146 -12.46 -5.04 -18.62
N ASN A 147 -12.23 -5.82 -19.68
CA ASN A 147 -12.23 -7.29 -19.69
C ASN A 147 -13.46 -7.96 -19.06
N PHE A 148 -14.60 -7.26 -18.99
CA PHE A 148 -15.84 -7.71 -18.34
C PHE A 148 -15.74 -8.04 -16.84
N ASN A 149 -14.64 -7.66 -16.18
CA ASN A 149 -14.42 -8.00 -14.77
C ASN A 149 -13.64 -6.94 -13.99
N HIS A 150 -13.29 -5.81 -14.62
CA HIS A 150 -12.38 -4.84 -14.02
C HIS A 150 -12.77 -3.40 -14.36
N PHE A 151 -12.38 -2.46 -13.51
CA PHE A 151 -12.60 -1.02 -13.74
C PHE A 151 -11.25 -0.31 -13.83
N VAL A 152 -11.06 0.49 -14.89
CA VAL A 152 -9.86 1.29 -15.11
C VAL A 152 -10.24 2.75 -15.37
N VAL A 153 -9.34 3.69 -15.10
CA VAL A 153 -9.59 5.11 -15.33
C VAL A 153 -8.97 5.55 -16.65
N PHE A 154 -9.78 6.14 -17.53
CA PHE A 154 -9.34 6.71 -18.80
C PHE A 154 -8.72 8.10 -18.59
N GLU A 155 -7.48 8.26 -19.05
CA GLU A 155 -6.73 9.51 -18.98
C GLU A 155 -6.69 10.25 -20.33
N GLY A 156 -6.88 9.54 -21.44
CA GLY A 156 -6.85 10.09 -22.80
C GLY A 156 -6.26 9.09 -23.80
N ALA A 157 -6.11 9.51 -25.06
CA ALA A 157 -5.42 8.74 -26.09
C ALA A 157 -4.31 9.58 -26.76
N GLY A 158 -3.29 8.89 -27.25
CA GLY A 158 -2.25 9.41 -28.15
C GLY A 158 -2.47 8.95 -29.59
N HIS A 159 -1.40 8.92 -30.40
CA HIS A 159 -1.47 8.52 -31.81
C HIS A 159 -1.85 7.03 -31.96
N ASP A 160 -1.13 6.12 -31.29
CA ASP A 160 -1.34 4.66 -31.37
C ASP A 160 -1.55 4.00 -30.01
N CYS A 161 -1.94 4.78 -29.00
CA CYS A 161 -2.12 4.25 -27.65
C CYS A 161 -3.21 4.96 -26.86
N VAL A 162 -3.77 4.24 -25.88
CA VAL A 162 -4.72 4.73 -24.90
C VAL A 162 -4.04 4.78 -23.54
N PHE A 163 -4.10 5.92 -22.87
CA PHE A 163 -3.59 6.08 -21.51
C PHE A 163 -4.67 5.74 -20.51
N ILE A 164 -4.39 4.75 -19.68
CA ILE A 164 -5.25 4.36 -18.56
C ILE A 164 -4.47 4.38 -17.25
N ASN A 165 -5.19 4.63 -16.16
CA ASN A 165 -4.71 4.40 -14.80
C ASN A 165 -5.48 3.22 -14.23
N ASP A 166 -4.79 2.09 -14.13
CA ASP A 166 -5.33 0.82 -13.68
C ASP A 166 -5.16 0.69 -12.16
N PRO A 167 -6.24 0.50 -11.37
CA PRO A 167 -6.15 0.20 -9.94
C PRO A 167 -5.25 -0.99 -9.58
N ALA A 168 -5.04 -1.94 -10.48
CA ALA A 168 -4.20 -3.12 -10.22
C ALA A 168 -2.71 -2.87 -10.51
N THR A 169 -2.39 -2.15 -11.58
CA THR A 169 -1.01 -2.04 -12.10
C THR A 169 -0.47 -0.60 -12.19
N GLY A 170 -1.33 0.40 -11.98
CA GLY A 170 -1.01 1.81 -12.09
C GLY A 170 -1.17 2.39 -13.51
N PRO A 171 -0.62 3.59 -13.77
CA PRO A 171 -0.72 4.25 -15.07
C PRO A 171 0.07 3.51 -16.15
N ARG A 172 -0.59 3.15 -17.24
CA ARG A 172 0.04 2.49 -18.39
C ARG A 172 -0.54 2.97 -19.71
N ALA A 173 0.26 2.84 -20.76
CA ALA A 173 -0.17 3.07 -22.14
C ALA A 173 -0.50 1.71 -22.77
N VAL A 174 -1.68 1.60 -23.35
CA VAL A 174 -2.21 0.39 -23.96
C VAL A 174 -2.28 0.61 -25.47
N GLY A 175 -1.81 -0.35 -26.27
CA GLY A 175 -1.93 -0.28 -27.74
C GLY A 175 -3.39 -0.39 -28.18
N LEU A 176 -3.72 0.12 -29.37
CA LEU A 176 -5.09 0.10 -29.90
C LEU A 176 -5.66 -1.33 -29.99
N ASP A 177 -4.86 -2.32 -30.39
CA ASP A 177 -5.29 -3.72 -30.47
C ASP A 177 -5.66 -4.34 -29.11
N GLU A 178 -4.95 -3.96 -28.04
CA GLU A 178 -5.30 -4.41 -26.68
C GLU A 178 -6.55 -3.68 -26.19
N PHE A 179 -6.66 -2.38 -26.48
CA PHE A 179 -7.82 -1.58 -26.14
C PHE A 179 -9.11 -2.16 -26.77
N ASP A 180 -9.11 -2.45 -28.07
CA ASP A 180 -10.29 -2.98 -28.76
C ASP A 180 -10.70 -4.37 -28.25
N ARG A 181 -9.75 -5.18 -27.78
CA ARG A 181 -10.03 -6.49 -27.19
C ARG A 181 -10.57 -6.41 -25.77
N ALA A 182 -10.10 -5.44 -24.99
CA ALA A 182 -10.36 -5.37 -23.56
C ALA A 182 -11.47 -4.38 -23.18
N PHE A 183 -11.68 -3.34 -23.97
CA PHE A 183 -12.72 -2.35 -23.71
C PHE A 183 -14.10 -2.91 -24.05
N THR A 184 -14.98 -2.94 -23.05
CA THR A 184 -16.32 -3.55 -23.17
C THR A 184 -17.36 -2.63 -23.81
N GLY A 185 -16.99 -1.38 -24.09
CA GLY A 185 -17.89 -0.34 -24.57
C GLY A 185 -18.66 0.41 -23.47
N VAL A 186 -18.52 0.02 -22.20
CA VAL A 186 -19.18 0.70 -21.08
C VAL A 186 -18.26 1.75 -20.45
N VAL A 187 -18.74 2.98 -20.40
CA VAL A 187 -18.03 4.15 -19.85
C VAL A 187 -18.88 4.81 -18.78
N LEU A 188 -18.29 5.09 -17.62
CA LEU A 188 -18.90 5.91 -16.58
C LEU A 188 -18.31 7.31 -16.68
N GLN A 189 -19.08 8.20 -17.32
CA GLN A 189 -18.76 9.62 -17.38
C GLN A 189 -18.97 10.23 -15.99
N MET A 190 -18.00 11.03 -15.53
CA MET A 190 -18.05 11.70 -14.25
C MET A 190 -17.54 13.14 -14.39
N GLN A 191 -18.29 14.10 -13.84
CA GLN A 191 -17.88 15.50 -13.78
C GLN A 191 -18.27 16.11 -12.42
N PRO A 192 -17.52 17.10 -11.91
CA PRO A 192 -17.95 17.86 -10.74
C PRO A 192 -19.31 18.53 -10.98
N GLY A 193 -20.31 18.18 -10.17
CA GLY A 193 -21.60 18.86 -10.17
C GLY A 193 -21.59 20.11 -9.29
N PRO A 194 -22.73 20.83 -9.18
CA PRO A 194 -22.86 22.02 -8.34
C PRO A 194 -22.62 21.75 -6.85
N ASP A 195 -22.96 20.54 -6.39
CA ASP A 195 -22.78 20.12 -5.00
C ASP A 195 -21.37 19.53 -4.71
N PHE A 196 -20.51 19.44 -5.72
CA PHE A 196 -19.17 18.90 -5.55
C PHE A 196 -18.30 19.83 -4.68
N ARG A 197 -17.75 19.28 -3.60
CA ARG A 197 -16.85 20.03 -2.70
C ARG A 197 -15.46 19.41 -2.68
N SER A 198 -14.48 20.10 -3.26
CA SER A 198 -13.07 19.76 -3.09
C SER A 198 -12.69 19.71 -1.60
N GLY A 199 -11.80 18.81 -1.22
CA GLY A 199 -11.37 18.63 0.16
C GLY A 199 -11.39 17.18 0.61
N GLY A 200 -11.39 16.98 1.93
CA GLY A 200 -11.10 15.68 2.52
C GLY A 200 -9.60 15.48 2.75
N ARG A 201 -9.27 14.62 3.71
CA ARG A 201 -7.91 14.27 4.08
C ARG A 201 -7.87 12.76 4.19
N GLU A 202 -6.86 12.16 3.58
CA GLU A 202 -6.58 10.76 3.86
C GLU A 202 -6.12 10.65 5.31
N PRO A 203 -6.53 9.60 6.04
CA PRO A 203 -6.00 9.33 7.37
C PRO A 203 -4.48 9.18 7.25
N SER A 204 -3.74 10.12 7.83
CA SER A 204 -2.29 10.03 7.85
C SER A 204 -1.88 8.95 8.83
N LEU A 205 -1.28 7.87 8.33
CA LEU A 205 -0.73 6.78 9.14
C LEU A 205 0.16 7.32 10.26
N VAL A 206 1.02 8.29 9.95
CA VAL A 206 1.94 8.95 10.91
C VAL A 206 1.19 9.57 12.10
N ARG A 207 0.08 10.29 11.87
CA ARG A 207 -0.68 10.91 12.97
C ARG A 207 -1.41 9.88 13.82
N THR A 208 -2.00 8.86 13.19
CA THR A 208 -2.66 7.76 13.91
C THR A 208 -1.67 7.01 14.78
N LEU A 209 -0.47 6.77 14.26
CA LEU A 209 0.65 6.17 14.99
C LEU A 209 1.20 7.05 16.10
N ALA A 210 1.41 8.35 15.84
CA ALA A 210 1.86 9.30 16.84
C ALA A 210 0.88 9.37 18.02
N ASN A 211 -0.43 9.37 17.74
CA ASN A 211 -1.46 9.33 18.77
C ASN A 211 -1.44 8.03 19.58
N ARG A 212 -1.10 6.89 18.96
CA ARG A 212 -0.94 5.60 19.66
C ARG A 212 0.33 5.54 20.49
N LEU A 213 1.46 6.04 19.99
CA LEU A 213 2.68 6.11 20.77
C LEU A 213 2.54 7.08 21.96
N TRP A 214 1.72 8.12 21.80
CA TRP A 214 1.42 9.07 22.87
C TRP A 214 0.69 8.44 24.05
N SER A 215 -0.15 7.42 23.85
CA SER A 215 -0.83 6.72 24.95
C SER A 215 0.16 5.97 25.86
N ALA A 216 1.26 5.47 25.30
CA ALA A 216 2.32 4.76 26.01
C ALA A 216 3.63 5.56 26.13
N LYS A 217 3.53 6.90 26.15
CA LYS A 217 4.69 7.82 26.07
C LYS A 217 5.79 7.58 27.11
N TRP A 218 5.43 7.17 28.33
CA TRP A 218 6.40 6.94 29.40
C TRP A 218 7.23 5.67 29.17
N THR A 219 6.59 4.58 28.73
CA THR A 219 7.27 3.34 28.39
C THR A 219 8.11 3.51 27.13
N ALA A 220 7.61 4.27 26.14
CA ALA A 220 8.37 4.62 24.95
C ALA A 220 9.61 5.48 25.29
N LEU A 221 9.47 6.48 26.16
CA LEU A 221 10.58 7.31 26.62
C LEU A 221 11.61 6.49 27.40
N ALA A 222 11.17 5.61 28.31
CA ALA A 222 12.05 4.72 29.05
C ALA A 222 12.82 3.77 28.11
N GLY A 223 12.15 3.21 27.10
CA GLY A 223 12.78 2.41 26.05
C GLY A 223 13.82 3.20 25.26
N LEU A 224 13.50 4.44 24.87
CA LEU A 224 14.44 5.34 24.18
C LEU A 224 15.68 5.66 25.03
N ILE A 225 15.50 6.01 26.30
CA ILE A 225 16.60 6.29 27.23
C ILE A 225 17.47 5.04 27.42
N ALA A 226 16.86 3.87 27.64
CA ALA A 226 17.60 2.61 27.76
C ALA A 226 18.40 2.29 26.48
N SER A 227 17.83 2.60 25.31
CA SER A 227 18.51 2.44 24.03
C SER A 227 19.68 3.41 23.85
N LEU A 228 19.52 4.66 24.32
CA LEU A 228 20.59 5.65 24.28
C LEU A 228 21.72 5.27 25.25
N LEU A 229 21.39 4.71 26.41
CA LEU A 229 22.36 4.26 27.40
C LEU A 229 23.23 3.10 26.89
N LEU A 230 22.75 2.34 25.90
CA LEU A 230 23.51 1.29 25.22
C LEU A 230 24.62 1.82 24.29
N LEU A 231 24.63 3.11 23.95
CA LEU A 231 25.75 3.70 23.20
C LEU A 231 27.06 3.59 23.99
N VAL A 232 27.01 3.77 25.31
CA VAL A 232 28.18 3.74 26.20
C VAL A 232 28.92 2.39 26.11
N PRO A 233 28.30 1.24 26.44
CA PRO A 233 28.96 -0.05 26.28
C PRO A 233 29.26 -0.42 24.81
N GLY A 234 28.54 0.17 23.85
CA GLY A 234 28.86 0.06 22.43
C GLY A 234 30.26 0.59 22.14
N VAL A 235 30.53 1.84 22.53
CA VAL A 235 31.82 2.54 22.33
C VAL A 235 32.94 1.97 23.20
N LEU A 236 32.65 1.48 24.40
CA LEU A 236 33.67 0.87 25.25
C LEU A 236 34.32 -0.37 24.62
N THR A 237 33.58 -1.12 23.79
CA THR A 237 34.08 -2.37 23.19
C THR A 237 35.33 -2.15 22.31
N PRO A 238 35.33 -1.25 21.30
CA PRO A 238 36.53 -0.96 20.52
C PRO A 238 37.62 -0.25 21.35
N LEU A 239 37.26 0.54 22.36
CA LEU A 239 38.23 1.21 23.23
C LEU A 239 39.04 0.20 24.06
N PHE A 240 38.41 -0.85 24.57
CA PHE A 240 39.14 -1.93 25.25
C PHE A 240 40.10 -2.67 24.32
N LEU A 241 39.73 -2.84 23.04
CA LEU A 241 40.63 -3.46 22.06
C LEU A 241 41.85 -2.58 21.80
N GLN A 242 41.66 -1.25 21.74
CA GLN A 242 42.78 -0.31 21.62
C GLN A 242 43.72 -0.39 22.82
N VAL A 243 43.21 -0.28 24.04
CA VAL A 243 44.02 -0.40 25.28
C VAL A 243 44.73 -1.75 25.35
N PHE A 244 44.08 -2.83 24.89
CA PHE A 244 44.70 -4.15 24.82
C PHE A 244 45.93 -4.15 23.91
N VAL A 245 45.80 -3.61 22.69
CA VAL A 245 46.87 -3.60 21.69
C VAL A 245 47.99 -2.64 22.07
N ASP A 246 47.65 -1.44 22.54
CA ASP A 246 48.61 -0.35 22.75
C ASP A 246 49.34 -0.48 24.09
N GLU A 247 48.63 -0.85 25.16
CA GLU A 247 49.18 -0.82 26.53
C GLU A 247 49.44 -2.23 27.08
N VAL A 248 48.49 -3.15 26.94
CA VAL A 248 48.58 -4.48 27.59
C VAL A 248 49.51 -5.42 26.84
N LEU A 249 49.57 -5.33 25.51
CA LEU A 249 50.48 -6.16 24.72
C LEU A 249 51.96 -5.81 24.98
N ALA A 250 52.23 -4.57 25.41
CA ALA A 250 53.57 -4.07 25.73
C ALA A 250 53.94 -4.15 27.23
N ALA A 251 52.96 -4.31 28.14
CA ALA A 251 53.16 -4.28 29.60
C ALA A 251 53.09 -5.67 30.28
N THR A 252 53.71 -5.82 31.46
CA THR A 252 53.73 -7.06 32.26
C THR A 252 52.48 -7.24 33.13
N SER A 253 51.89 -8.44 33.06
CA SER A 253 50.84 -9.14 33.87
C SER A 253 49.69 -8.36 34.53
N ASP A 254 49.94 -7.28 35.26
CA ASP A 254 48.93 -6.65 36.14
C ASP A 254 47.91 -5.81 35.36
N ALA A 255 48.33 -5.19 34.25
CA ALA A 255 47.45 -4.43 33.36
C ALA A 255 46.42 -5.32 32.65
N LEU A 256 46.78 -6.58 32.36
CA LEU A 256 45.87 -7.55 31.73
C LEU A 256 44.71 -7.90 32.67
N ALA A 257 45.00 -8.16 33.95
CA ALA A 257 43.96 -8.49 34.92
C ALA A 257 42.97 -7.34 35.12
N ALA A 258 43.47 -6.09 35.21
CA ALA A 258 42.63 -4.90 35.30
C ALA A 258 41.77 -4.69 34.05
N LEU A 259 42.34 -4.86 32.85
CA LEU A 259 41.61 -4.77 31.59
C LEU A 259 40.50 -5.84 31.49
N LEU A 260 40.82 -7.09 31.80
CA LEU A 260 39.85 -8.19 31.77
C LEU A 260 38.71 -7.97 32.77
N ALA A 261 39.02 -7.46 33.98
CA ALA A 261 37.99 -7.09 34.96
C ALA A 261 37.09 -5.95 34.43
N GLY A 262 37.67 -4.93 33.79
CA GLY A 262 36.93 -3.84 33.14
C GLY A 262 36.02 -4.33 32.00
N MET A 263 36.53 -5.22 31.14
CA MET A 263 35.76 -5.85 30.06
C MET A 263 34.60 -6.70 30.61
N ALA A 264 34.85 -7.50 31.66
CA ALA A 264 33.82 -8.31 32.29
C ALA A 264 32.72 -7.44 32.92
N LEU A 265 33.09 -6.34 33.60
CA LEU A 265 32.14 -5.39 34.16
C LEU A 265 31.33 -4.70 33.07
N ALA A 266 31.98 -4.24 31.99
CA ALA A 266 31.30 -3.61 30.87
C ALA A 266 30.36 -4.57 30.15
N LEU A 267 30.75 -5.85 30.01
CA LEU A 267 29.90 -6.90 29.45
C LEU A 267 28.68 -7.17 30.33
N ALA A 268 28.87 -7.26 31.66
CA ALA A 268 27.78 -7.44 32.61
C ALA A 268 26.81 -6.24 32.59
N ALA A 269 27.34 -5.02 32.59
CA ALA A 269 26.56 -3.79 32.46
C ALA A 269 25.78 -3.76 31.13
N ARG A 270 26.43 -4.11 30.01
CA ARG A 270 25.78 -4.22 28.71
C ARG A 270 24.65 -5.25 28.73
N ALA A 271 24.89 -6.43 29.27
CA ALA A 271 23.89 -7.49 29.36
C ALA A 271 22.67 -7.03 30.17
N LEU A 272 22.88 -6.37 31.30
CA LEU A 272 21.81 -5.82 32.15
C LEU A 272 21.01 -4.73 31.42
N LEU A 273 21.70 -3.80 30.73
CA LEU A 273 21.06 -2.75 29.95
C LEU A 273 20.24 -3.30 28.79
N VAL A 274 20.79 -4.26 28.03
CA VAL A 274 20.06 -4.94 26.94
C VAL A 274 18.84 -5.68 27.49
N TRP A 275 19.00 -6.38 28.61
CA TRP A 275 17.88 -7.08 29.25
C TRP A 275 16.77 -6.11 29.68
N GLY A 276 17.12 -5.01 30.34
CA GLY A 276 16.17 -3.97 30.76
C GLY A 276 15.48 -3.29 29.57
N GLN A 277 16.24 -2.91 28.54
CA GLN A 277 15.70 -2.33 27.31
C GLN A 277 14.70 -3.27 26.63
N ARG A 278 15.06 -4.56 26.46
CA ARG A 278 14.18 -5.56 25.84
C ARG A 278 12.89 -5.77 26.62
N ARG A 279 12.96 -5.80 27.96
CA ARG A 279 11.77 -5.88 28.82
C ARG A 279 10.84 -4.69 28.63
N LEU A 280 11.39 -3.47 28.56
CA LEU A 280 10.62 -2.25 28.34
C LEU A 280 9.96 -2.22 26.95
N LEU A 281 10.71 -2.58 25.91
CA LEU A 281 10.19 -2.64 24.54
C LEU A 281 9.11 -3.71 24.40
N LEU A 282 9.28 -4.89 25.02
CA LEU A 282 8.27 -5.93 25.03
C LEU A 282 7.00 -5.50 25.77
N ALA A 283 7.14 -4.82 26.91
CA ALA A 283 5.99 -4.26 27.64
C ALA A 283 5.23 -3.21 26.81
N LEU A 284 5.96 -2.37 26.06
CA LEU A 284 5.37 -1.41 25.13
C LEU A 284 4.62 -2.11 23.98
N GLU A 285 5.26 -3.09 23.33
CA GLU A 285 4.67 -3.85 22.22
C GLU A 285 3.38 -4.56 22.66
N THR A 286 3.44 -5.30 23.77
CA THR A 286 2.30 -6.03 24.31
C THR A 286 1.15 -5.12 24.74
N GLY A 287 1.44 -3.99 25.39
CA GLY A 287 0.42 -3.00 25.75
C GLY A 287 -0.30 -2.44 24.52
N LEU A 288 0.47 -1.99 23.52
CA LEU A 288 -0.09 -1.46 22.27
C LEU A 288 -0.90 -2.51 21.49
N ALA A 289 -0.45 -3.76 21.49
CA ALA A 289 -1.14 -4.87 20.85
C ALA A 289 -2.48 -5.19 21.53
N LEU A 290 -2.51 -5.26 22.87
CA LEU A 290 -3.74 -5.53 23.63
C LEU A 290 -4.76 -4.40 23.50
N ASP A 291 -4.34 -3.14 23.57
CA ASP A 291 -5.24 -2.00 23.35
C ASP A 291 -5.83 -2.00 21.94
N SER A 292 -4.98 -2.26 20.94
CA SER A 292 -5.41 -2.37 19.54
C SER A 292 -6.39 -3.52 19.34
N ALA A 293 -6.13 -4.68 19.95
CA ALA A 293 -7.01 -5.85 19.88
C ALA A 293 -8.36 -5.57 20.56
N ARG A 294 -8.35 -4.91 21.72
CA ARG A 294 -9.56 -4.52 22.46
C ARG A 294 -10.43 -3.57 21.64
N ASP A 295 -9.83 -2.52 21.09
CA ASP A 295 -10.55 -1.53 20.27
C ASP A 295 -11.11 -2.16 18.99
N PHE A 296 -10.30 -2.99 18.33
CA PHE A 296 -10.73 -3.73 17.15
C PHE A 296 -11.90 -4.64 17.47
N MET A 297 -11.81 -5.47 18.52
CA MET A 297 -12.89 -6.40 18.89
C MET A 297 -14.17 -5.65 19.28
N ARG A 298 -14.06 -4.60 20.09
CA ARG A 298 -15.21 -3.78 20.47
C ARG A 298 -15.89 -3.18 19.25
N HIS A 299 -15.12 -2.64 18.30
CA HIS A 299 -15.67 -2.05 17.10
C HIS A 299 -16.25 -3.11 16.16
N ALA A 300 -15.54 -4.21 15.94
CA ALA A 300 -15.99 -5.32 15.11
C ALA A 300 -17.35 -5.85 15.58
N LEU A 301 -17.51 -6.09 16.89
CA LEU A 301 -18.76 -6.57 17.46
C LEU A 301 -19.92 -5.57 17.37
N SER A 302 -19.63 -4.28 17.18
CA SER A 302 -20.65 -3.23 17.00
C SER A 302 -21.10 -3.05 15.55
N LEU A 303 -20.42 -3.68 14.59
CA LEU A 303 -20.70 -3.48 13.17
C LEU A 303 -21.92 -4.30 12.70
N PRO A 304 -22.75 -3.73 11.81
CA PRO A 304 -23.92 -4.42 11.26
C PRO A 304 -23.51 -5.62 10.39
N LEU A 305 -24.36 -6.65 10.31
CA LEU A 305 -24.08 -7.91 9.59
C LEU A 305 -23.60 -7.70 8.14
N ARG A 306 -24.15 -6.68 7.45
CA ARG A 306 -23.77 -6.31 6.08
C ARG A 306 -22.28 -5.98 5.92
N PHE A 307 -21.61 -5.52 6.98
CA PHE A 307 -20.16 -5.27 6.97
C PHE A 307 -19.36 -6.57 6.81
N PHE A 308 -19.84 -7.67 7.42
CA PHE A 308 -19.18 -8.98 7.40
C PHE A 308 -19.44 -9.75 6.11
N ASP A 309 -20.59 -9.55 5.47
CA ASP A 309 -20.87 -10.14 4.15
C ASP A 309 -19.93 -9.57 3.07
N GLN A 310 -19.54 -8.31 3.20
CA GLN A 310 -18.68 -7.60 2.25
C GLN A 310 -17.18 -7.93 2.37
N ARG A 311 -16.74 -8.60 3.44
CA ARG A 311 -15.31 -8.87 3.71
C ARG A 311 -15.05 -10.36 3.97
N SER A 312 -13.88 -10.84 3.58
CA SER A 312 -13.45 -12.19 3.97
C SER A 312 -12.88 -12.15 5.39
N ALA A 313 -13.00 -13.28 6.12
CA ALA A 313 -12.32 -13.42 7.42
C ALA A 313 -10.78 -13.30 7.26
N GLY A 314 -10.26 -13.69 6.09
CA GLY A 314 -8.85 -13.54 5.70
C GLY A 314 -8.43 -12.07 5.60
N ASP A 315 -9.24 -11.19 5.02
CA ASP A 315 -8.93 -9.75 4.91
C ASP A 315 -8.91 -9.06 6.27
N LEU A 316 -9.83 -9.44 7.16
CA LEU A 316 -9.84 -8.93 8.53
C LEU A 316 -8.60 -9.39 9.30
N ALA A 317 -8.23 -10.67 9.19
CA ALA A 317 -7.00 -11.21 9.79
C ALA A 317 -5.73 -10.56 9.21
N TYR A 318 -5.71 -10.29 7.90
CA TYR A 318 -4.62 -9.59 7.23
C TYR A 318 -4.47 -8.16 7.76
N ARG A 319 -5.56 -7.42 7.96
CA ARG A 319 -5.54 -6.05 8.51
C ARG A 319 -5.05 -6.00 9.95
N VAL A 320 -5.44 -6.97 10.79
CA VAL A 320 -4.91 -7.10 12.16
C VAL A 320 -3.39 -7.31 12.12
N ARG A 321 -2.92 -8.24 11.28
CA ARG A 321 -1.49 -8.52 11.12
C ARG A 321 -0.71 -7.34 10.53
N LEU A 322 -1.30 -6.59 9.61
CA LEU A 322 -0.71 -5.37 9.06
C LEU A 322 -0.54 -4.31 10.17
N ASN A 323 -1.54 -4.17 11.05
CA ASN A 323 -1.48 -3.25 12.18
C ASN A 323 -0.41 -3.67 13.21
N GLU A 324 -0.26 -4.97 13.47
CA GLU A 324 0.82 -5.52 14.31
C GLU A 324 2.22 -5.24 13.71
N ARG A 325 2.41 -5.52 12.41
CA ARG A 325 3.67 -5.22 11.71
C ARG A 325 4.00 -3.73 11.71
N LEU A 326 3.00 -2.87 11.51
CA LEU A 326 3.19 -1.43 11.62
C LEU A 326 3.59 -1.03 13.04
N ALA A 327 2.95 -1.60 14.06
CA ALA A 327 3.34 -1.34 15.46
C ALA A 327 4.80 -1.73 15.73
N GLN A 328 5.23 -2.92 15.29
CA GLN A 328 6.61 -3.42 15.42
C GLN A 328 7.62 -2.52 14.71
N ALA A 329 7.33 -2.12 13.47
CA ALA A 329 8.20 -1.24 12.70
C ALA A 329 8.46 0.10 13.42
N LEU A 330 7.50 0.59 14.20
CA LEU A 330 7.61 1.90 14.86
C LEU A 330 8.16 1.84 16.27
N SER A 331 7.80 0.80 17.02
CA SER A 331 8.21 0.66 18.42
C SER A 331 9.63 0.12 18.53
N ALA A 332 9.98 -0.84 17.68
CA ALA A 332 11.27 -1.52 17.72
C ALA A 332 12.18 -1.05 16.59
N ASP A 333 11.76 -1.18 15.32
CA ASP A 333 12.69 -0.99 14.20
C ASP A 333 13.13 0.48 14.06
N LEU A 334 12.20 1.44 14.18
CA LEU A 334 12.56 2.86 14.16
C LEU A 334 13.45 3.27 15.35
N VAL A 335 13.15 2.80 16.56
CA VAL A 335 13.94 3.13 17.77
C VAL A 335 15.34 2.54 17.64
N ASN A 336 15.44 1.25 17.26
CA ASN A 336 16.73 0.60 17.01
C ASN A 336 17.48 1.26 15.85
N GLY A 337 16.78 1.65 14.78
CA GLY A 337 17.36 2.38 13.67
C GLY A 337 17.95 3.73 14.07
N ALA A 338 17.24 4.51 14.89
CA ALA A 338 17.73 5.78 15.41
C ALA A 338 18.98 5.60 16.29
N VAL A 339 18.98 4.57 17.14
CA VAL A 339 20.12 4.23 18.00
C VAL A 339 21.33 3.78 17.18
N ASN A 340 21.11 2.94 16.17
CA ASN A 340 22.15 2.50 15.24
C ASN A 340 22.72 3.67 14.44
N LEU A 341 21.87 4.63 14.02
CA LEU A 341 22.32 5.84 13.34
C LEU A 341 23.16 6.74 14.26
N ALA A 342 22.77 6.88 15.53
CA ALA A 342 23.55 7.60 16.52
C ALA A 342 24.90 6.92 16.78
N LEU A 343 24.93 5.59 16.91
CA LEU A 343 26.16 4.82 17.07
C LEU A 343 27.06 4.96 15.83
N PHE A 344 26.48 4.87 14.64
CA PHE A 344 27.18 5.10 13.37
C PHE A 344 27.81 6.50 13.33
N ALA A 345 27.08 7.54 13.75
CA ALA A 345 27.59 8.91 13.81
C ALA A 345 28.76 9.04 14.80
N VAL A 346 28.64 8.45 16.00
CA VAL A 346 29.72 8.44 17.01
C VAL A 346 30.96 7.71 16.48
N TYR A 347 30.80 6.53 15.87
CA TYR A 347 31.92 5.79 15.29
C TYR A 347 32.57 6.51 14.10
N THR A 348 31.76 7.16 13.26
CA THR A 348 32.28 7.97 12.16
C THR A 348 33.09 9.15 12.70
N LEU A 349 32.61 9.83 13.74
CA LEU A 349 33.33 10.93 14.37
C LEU A 349 34.64 10.46 15.02
N LEU A 350 34.62 9.33 15.73
CA LEU A 350 35.81 8.72 16.32
C LEU A 350 36.83 8.34 15.23
N MET A 351 36.40 7.63 14.18
CA MET A 351 37.28 7.27 13.06
C MET A 351 37.87 8.51 12.39
N LEU A 352 37.09 9.58 12.23
CA LEU A 352 37.57 10.82 11.63
C LEU A 352 38.67 11.49 12.48
N GLN A 353 38.60 11.35 13.80
CA GLN A 353 39.66 11.80 14.72
C GLN A 353 40.91 10.91 14.65
N TYR A 354 40.77 9.61 14.39
CA TYR A 354 41.90 8.69 14.25
C TYR A 354 42.62 8.83 12.89
N ASP A 355 41.90 8.65 11.78
CA ASP A 355 42.45 8.75 10.43
C ASP A 355 41.34 9.12 9.40
N PRO A 356 41.39 10.33 8.80
CA PRO A 356 40.43 10.76 7.80
C PRO A 356 40.43 9.92 6.51
N ALA A 357 41.56 9.36 6.10
CA ALA A 357 41.66 8.59 4.87
C ALA A 357 40.96 7.22 5.02
N LEU A 358 41.21 6.53 6.13
CA LEU A 358 40.49 5.28 6.43
C LEU A 358 38.99 5.49 6.60
N THR A 359 38.60 6.63 7.18
CA THR A 359 37.19 7.04 7.30
C THR A 359 36.53 7.24 5.92
N ALA A 360 37.22 7.89 4.99
CA ALA A 360 36.70 8.09 3.63
C ALA A 360 36.51 6.75 2.89
N ILE A 361 37.46 5.82 3.02
CA ILE A 361 37.37 4.48 2.43
C ILE A 361 36.19 3.70 3.03
N SER A 362 36.02 3.72 4.35
CA SER A 362 34.93 3.00 5.02
C SER A 362 33.55 3.56 4.67
N LEU A 363 33.39 4.89 4.61
CA LEU A 363 32.14 5.51 4.14
C LEU A 363 31.85 5.18 2.67
N GLY A 364 32.89 5.16 1.82
CA GLY A 364 32.75 4.79 0.41
C GLY A 364 32.22 3.36 0.24
N LEU A 365 32.78 2.41 1.00
CA LEU A 365 32.33 1.01 0.98
C LEU A 365 30.89 0.85 1.52
N ALA A 366 30.54 1.58 2.58
CA ALA A 366 29.19 1.58 3.12
C ALA A 366 28.17 2.13 2.10
N LEU A 367 28.51 3.23 1.42
CA LEU A 367 27.67 3.81 0.37
C LEU A 367 27.48 2.84 -0.81
N ALA A 368 28.56 2.20 -1.26
CA ALA A 368 28.51 1.21 -2.34
C ALA A 368 27.60 0.02 -1.98
N SER A 369 27.70 -0.47 -0.73
CA SER A 369 26.84 -1.55 -0.22
C SER A 369 25.36 -1.16 -0.21
N LEU A 370 25.04 0.07 0.21
CA LEU A 370 23.67 0.60 0.18
C LEU A 370 23.13 0.74 -1.26
N LEU A 371 23.95 1.20 -2.20
CA LEU A 371 23.55 1.32 -3.60
C LEU A 371 23.29 -0.04 -4.24
N LEU A 372 24.14 -1.05 -3.95
CA LEU A 372 23.94 -2.42 -4.41
C LEU A 372 22.64 -3.03 -3.86
N LEU A 373 22.38 -2.87 -2.57
CA LEU A 373 21.12 -3.33 -1.97
C LEU A 373 19.90 -2.64 -2.60
N ARG A 374 20.00 -1.35 -2.88
CA ARG A 374 18.93 -0.59 -3.54
C ARG A 374 18.69 -1.05 -4.98
N ASP A 375 19.74 -1.38 -5.72
CA ASP A 375 19.61 -1.92 -7.09
C ASP A 375 18.95 -3.30 -7.08
N VAL A 376 19.37 -4.20 -6.17
CA VAL A 376 18.78 -5.53 -6.04
C VAL A 376 17.31 -5.44 -5.64
N ALA A 377 16.96 -4.58 -4.67
CA ALA A 377 15.56 -4.39 -4.26
C ALA A 377 14.68 -3.93 -5.42
N ARG A 378 15.16 -2.99 -6.25
CA ARG A 378 14.44 -2.51 -7.44
C ARG A 378 14.26 -3.55 -8.54
N ARG A 379 15.07 -4.62 -8.56
CA ARG A 379 14.92 -5.74 -9.51
C ARG A 379 13.95 -6.81 -9.02
N GLN A 380 13.59 -6.79 -7.73
CA GLN A 380 12.65 -7.74 -7.13
C GLN A 380 11.21 -7.19 -7.11
N GLU A 381 11.05 -5.87 -7.21
CA GLU A 381 9.79 -5.18 -7.54
C GLU A 381 9.56 -5.20 -9.05
#